data_AF-Q8LFY6-F1
#
_entry.id   AF-Q8LFY6-F1
#
_cell.length_a   1.000
_cell.length_b   1.000
_cell.length_c   1.000
_cell.angle_alpha   90.00
_cell.angle_beta   90.00
_cell.angle_gamma   90.00
#
_symmetry.space_group_name_H-M   'P 1'
#
loop_
_entity.id
_entity.type
_entity.pdbx_description
1 polymer ?
#
loop_
_entity_poly.entity_id
_entity_poly.type
_entity_poly.pdbx_seq_one_letter_code
_entity_poly.pdbx_strand_id
1 'polypeptide(L)' 'MADSSYSFVMKMTVKTTPASDLALTNLAYCSPFDLHRFAVPETADLFLANVGEVFVLSISYPFFIHLQF' A
#
# COMPACT_ATOMS: atom_id res chain seq x y z
N MET A 1 -15.99 -3.71 -26.26
CA MET A 1 -15.96 -2.50 -25.43
C MET A 1 -14.85 -2.69 -24.42
N ALA A 2 -13.76 -1.92 -24.50
CA ALA A 2 -12.68 -2.00 -23.50
C ALA A 2 -13.09 -1.17 -22.30
N ASP A 3 -13.20 -1.82 -21.15
CA ASP A 3 -13.42 -1.18 -19.86
C ASP A 3 -12.29 -0.16 -19.64
N SER A 4 -12.68 1.09 -19.43
CA SER A 4 -11.76 2.16 -19.08
C SER A 4 -11.43 1.96 -17.60
N SER A 5 -10.43 1.15 -17.30
CA SER A 5 -9.92 0.97 -15.94
C SER A 5 -9.56 2.33 -15.37
N TYR A 6 -10.46 2.92 -14.58
CA TYR A 6 -10.28 4.26 -14.03
C TYR A 6 -9.24 4.18 -12.92
N SER A 7 -7.98 4.40 -13.27
CA SER A 7 -6.90 4.53 -12.30
C SER A 7 -7.08 5.84 -11.56
N PHE A 8 -7.49 5.78 -10.29
CA PHE A 8 -7.60 6.95 -9.45
C PHE A 8 -6.21 7.38 -8.94
N VAL A 9 -5.78 8.59 -9.29
CA VAL A 9 -4.53 9.16 -8.76
C VAL A 9 -4.78 9.73 -7.36
N MET A 10 -4.31 9.03 -6.34
CA MET A 10 -4.41 9.46 -4.95
C MET A 10 -3.26 10.41 -4.60
N LYS A 11 -3.59 11.62 -4.13
CA LYS A 11 -2.60 12.55 -3.57
C LYS A 11 -2.44 12.29 -2.08
N MET A 12 -1.22 11.97 -1.64
CA MET A 12 -0.88 11.77 -0.23
C MET A 12 0.16 12.81 0.22
N THR A 13 0.12 13.17 1.50
CA THR A 13 1.12 14.04 2.11
C THR A 13 2.23 13.21 2.72
N VAL A 14 3.47 13.46 2.29
CA VAL A 14 4.66 12.80 2.86
C VAL A 14 4.83 13.23 4.32
N LYS A 15 5.01 12.24 5.20
CA LYS A 15 5.28 12.44 6.63
C LYS A 15 6.53 11.68 7.04
N THR A 16 7.10 12.05 8.19
CA THR A 16 8.18 11.30 8.83
C THR A 16 7.71 9.91 9.24
N THR A 17 8.59 8.92 9.10
CA THR A 17 8.36 7.55 9.54
C THR A 17 7.94 7.52 11.01
N PRO A 18 6.89 6.75 11.39
CA PRO A 18 6.29 6.85 12.71
C PRO A 18 7.20 6.38 13.86
N ALA A 19 8.21 5.55 13.59
CA ALA A 19 9.21 5.14 14.57
C ALA A 19 10.56 4.83 13.90
N SER A 20 11.65 4.96 14.65
CA SER A 20 13.02 4.85 14.12
C SER A 20 13.40 3.43 13.70
N ASP A 21 12.91 2.42 14.43
CA ASP A 21 13.07 1.01 14.10
C ASP A 21 12.36 0.66 12.78
N LEU A 22 11.19 1.28 12.54
CA LEU A 22 10.44 1.11 11.28
C LEU A 22 11.14 1.74 10.08
N ALA A 23 12.06 2.69 10.27
CA ALA A 23 12.84 3.23 9.16
C ALA A 23 13.80 2.20 8.54
N LEU A 24 14.16 1.15 9.30
CA LEU A 24 15.07 0.09 8.85
C LEU A 24 14.40 -0.93 7.91
N THR A 25 13.06 -0.92 7.81
CA THR A 25 12.31 -1.90 6.99
C THR A 25 12.26 -1.52 5.51
N ASN A 26 12.64 -0.29 5.16
CA ASN A 26 12.51 0.27 3.82
C ASN A 26 11.06 0.22 3.28
N LEU A 27 10.06 0.30 4.17
CA LEU A 27 8.65 0.34 3.81
C LEU A 27 8.10 1.77 3.84
N ALA A 28 7.13 2.04 2.97
CA ALA A 28 6.28 3.22 3.06
C ALA A 28 5.07 2.92 3.97
N TYR A 29 4.85 3.76 4.97
CA TYR A 29 3.74 3.62 5.92
C TYR A 29 2.64 4.65 5.65
N CYS A 30 1.39 4.22 5.68
CA CYS A 30 0.21 5.08 5.61
C CYS A 30 -0.79 4.72 6.71
N SER A 31 -1.85 5.52 6.86
CA SER A 31 -2.90 5.17 7.82
C SER A 31 -3.70 3.96 7.32
N PRO A 32 -4.27 3.13 8.22
CA PRO A 32 -5.15 2.03 7.83
C PRO A 32 -6.37 2.51 7.03
N PHE A 33 -6.86 3.73 7.32
CA PHE A 33 -7.99 4.31 6.60
C PHE A 33 -7.66 4.61 5.14
N ASP A 34 -6.40 4.96 4.85
CA ASP A 34 -5.96 5.20 3.48
C ASP A 34 -5.82 3.90 2.67
N LEU A 35 -5.65 2.74 3.31
CA LEU A 35 -5.54 1.45 2.62
C LEU A 35 -6.79 1.10 1.81
N HIS A 36 -7.98 1.38 2.34
CA HIS A 36 -9.24 1.15 1.65
C HIS A 36 -9.34 1.91 0.30
N ARG A 37 -8.54 2.95 0.10
CA ARG A 37 -8.48 3.69 -1.17
C ARG A 37 -7.71 2.92 -2.26
N PHE A 38 -6.94 1.91 -1.87
CA PHE A 38 -6.17 1.04 -2.75
C PHE A 38 -6.79 -0.36 -2.87
N ALA A 39 -8.02 -0.55 -2.36
CA ALA A 39 -8.69 -1.84 -2.38
C ALA A 39 -8.93 -2.32 -3.82
N VAL A 40 -8.51 -3.54 -4.10
CA VAL A 40 -8.81 -4.19 -5.38
C VAL A 40 -10.27 -4.65 -5.35
N PRO A 41 -11.11 -4.26 -6.32
CA PRO A 41 -12.49 -4.73 -6.39
C PRO A 41 -12.59 -6.25 -6.30
N GLU A 42 -13.65 -6.74 -5.68
CA GLU A 42 -13.94 -8.18 -5.55
C GLU A 42 -12.93 -8.99 -4.72
N THR A 43 -12.06 -8.32 -3.97
CA THR A 43 -11.15 -8.95 -3.00
C THR A 43 -11.43 -8.46 -1.59
N ALA A 44 -11.33 -9.36 -0.60
CA ALA A 44 -11.65 -9.01 0.78
C ALA A 44 -10.57 -8.14 1.45
N ASP A 45 -9.28 -8.38 1.14
CA ASP A 45 -8.15 -7.78 1.86
C ASP A 45 -6.91 -7.56 0.97
N LEU A 46 -7.10 -7.39 -0.34
CA LEU A 46 -5.99 -7.05 -1.24
C LEU A 46 -6.00 -5.55 -1.54
N PHE A 47 -4.93 -4.87 -1.15
CA PHE A 47 -4.73 -3.46 -1.45
C PHE A 47 -3.45 -3.29 -2.27
N LEU A 48 -3.58 -2.69 -3.46
CA LEU A 48 -2.49 -2.47 -4.41
C LEU A 48 -2.42 -1.00 -4.79
N ALA A 49 -1.23 -0.41 -4.64
CA ALA A 49 -0.94 0.93 -5.12
C ALA A 49 0.04 0.86 -6.29
N ASN A 50 -0.26 1.58 -7.38
CA ASN A 50 0.74 1.84 -8.41
C ASN A 50 1.61 3.03 -7.98
N VAL A 51 2.90 2.79 -7.79
CA VAL A 51 3.89 3.82 -7.43
C VAL A 51 4.92 3.91 -8.54
N GLY A 52 4.74 4.88 -9.44
CA GLY A 52 5.53 4.98 -10.67
C GLY A 52 5.17 3.84 -11.64
N GLU A 53 6.14 2.94 -11.87
CA GLU A 53 6.03 1.79 -12.78
C GLU A 53 5.95 0.44 -12.03
N VAL A 54 5.73 0.47 -10.70
CA VAL A 54 5.77 -0.73 -9.84
C VAL A 54 4.50 -0.82 -8.99
N PHE A 55 3.98 -2.05 -8.83
CA PHE A 55 2.88 -2.34 -7.91
C PHE A 55 3.41 -2.65 -6.51
N VAL A 56 2.85 -1.98 -5.50
CA VAL A 56 3.20 -2.19 -4.09
C VAL A 56 2.05 -2.91 -3.37
N LEU A 57 2.37 -4.01 -2.70
CA LEU A 57 1.45 -4.76 -1.83
C LEU A 57 1.43 -4.15 -0.42
N SER A 58 0.25 -3.86 0.12
CA SER A 58 0.13 -3.39 1.50
C SER A 58 0.26 -4.54 2.52
N ILE A 59 0.96 -4.25 3.62
CA ILE A 59 1.11 -5.16 4.77
C ILE A 59 0.75 -4.39 6.08
N SER A 60 -0.34 -4.74 6.75
CA SER A 60 -0.78 -4.25 8.07
C SER A 60 0.13 -4.68 9.25
N TYR A 61 0.92 -3.78 9.82
CA TYR A 61 1.65 -4.09 11.07
C TYR A 61 0.70 -4.39 12.28
N PRO A 62 1.04 -5.26 13.26
CA PRO A 62 2.25 -6.07 13.39
C PRO A 62 2.05 -7.45 12.76
N PHE A 63 2.69 -7.69 11.62
CA PHE A 63 2.77 -9.05 11.09
C PHE A 63 4.14 -9.65 11.35
N PHE A 64 4.15 -10.89 11.79
CA PHE A 64 5.31 -11.76 11.62
C PHE A 64 5.44 -12.10 10.14
N ILE A 65 6.27 -11.36 9.42
CA ILE A 65 6.59 -11.68 8.03
C ILE A 65 7.72 -12.72 8.04
N HIS A 66 7.36 -13.99 7.82
CA HIS A 66 8.34 -15.01 7.43
C HIS A 66 8.43 -15.02 5.90
N LEU A 67 9.01 -13.97 5.31
CA LEU A 67 9.36 -13.93 3.88
C LEU A 67 10.58 -14.84 3.66
N GLN A 68 10.34 -16.05 3.14
CA GLN A 68 11.37 -16.81 2.46
C GLN A 68 11.27 -16.43 0.97
N PHE A 69 12.39 -15.93 0.42
CA PHE A 69 12.57 -15.71 -1.01
C PHE A 69 12.66 -17.03 -1.77
#